data_AF-A0A931C5X0-F1
#
_entry.id   AF-A0A931C5X0-F1
#
_cell.length_a   1.000
_cell.length_b   1.000
_cell.length_c   1.000
_cell.angle_alpha   90.00
_cell.angle_beta   90.00
_cell.angle_gamma   90.00
#
_symmetry.space_group_name_H-M   'P 1'
#
loop_
_entity.id
_entity.type
_entity.pdbx_description
1 polymer ?
#
loop_
_entity_poly.entity_id
_entity_poly.type
_entity_poly.pdbx_seq_one_letter_code
_entity_poly.pdbx_strand_id
1 'polypeptide(L)'
;MRTPAGGGTALLDWTVRYAVPLLSAVGLALYGVLRLAYVLFYSQLRATPQEIGYGYAEILSSQLVGTIELVLVVTLVFLVVGLAGRGLRRLGASVTGRRARRTPVRRLVLRCALAGLAAVLVLLPIMAWLAGTEARNGRTIRNLHLARTVRIPVLAVQAVPAALAWSVMTPQGLQNLMDRRCLLYLGQAAGTTVFYDVQSRESLRVPSAQVIVSLLNTDGVPHGC
;
A
#
# COMPACT_ATOMS: atom_id res chain seq x y z
N MET A 1 4.31 56.06 -12.04
CA MET A 1 3.55 54.80 -11.87
C MET A 1 4.33 53.87 -10.95
N ARG A 2 3.85 53.63 -9.72
CA ARG A 2 4.46 52.68 -8.77
C ARG A 2 3.70 51.36 -8.87
N THR A 3 4.39 50.28 -9.26
CA THR A 3 3.88 48.92 -9.16
C THR A 3 3.72 48.53 -7.67
N PRO A 4 2.58 47.99 -7.22
CA PRO A 4 2.40 47.59 -5.84
C PRO A 4 3.29 46.38 -5.52
N ALA A 5 4.33 46.61 -4.71
CA ALA A 5 5.30 45.59 -4.28
C ALA A 5 4.77 44.61 -3.20
N GLY A 6 3.45 44.53 -2.99
CA GLY A 6 2.83 43.78 -1.87
C GLY A 6 2.26 42.40 -2.19
N GLY A 7 2.39 41.90 -3.42
CA GLY A 7 1.72 40.65 -3.83
C GLY A 7 2.36 39.36 -3.28
N GLY A 8 3.67 39.37 -3.02
CA GLY A 8 4.42 38.15 -2.65
C GLY A 8 4.11 37.63 -1.24
N THR A 9 3.97 38.53 -0.27
CA THR A 9 3.73 38.16 1.14
C THR A 9 2.31 37.60 1.33
N ALA A 10 1.31 38.19 0.68
CA ALA A 10 -0.07 37.73 0.76
C ALA A 10 -0.26 36.30 0.20
N LEU A 11 0.46 35.93 -0.86
CA LEU A 11 0.43 34.57 -1.40
C LEU A 11 1.10 33.56 -0.47
N LEU A 12 2.26 33.91 0.08
CA LEU A 12 2.98 33.04 1.03
C LEU A 12 2.14 32.79 2.29
N ASP A 13 1.57 33.85 2.88
CA ASP A 13 0.72 33.75 4.07
C ASP A 13 -0.51 32.88 3.81
N TRP A 14 -1.14 33.04 2.64
CA TRP A 14 -2.28 32.21 2.26
C TRP A 14 -1.88 30.73 2.12
N THR A 15 -0.77 30.45 1.44
CA THR A 15 -0.28 29.08 1.25
C THR A 15 0.07 28.44 2.59
N VAL A 16 0.80 29.12 3.47
CA VAL A 16 1.16 28.58 4.78
C VAL A 16 -0.08 28.32 5.62
N ARG A 17 -1.03 29.26 5.65
CA ARG A 17 -2.23 29.16 6.50
C ARG A 17 -3.19 28.04 6.11
N TYR A 18 -3.31 27.72 4.82
CA TYR A 18 -4.29 26.74 4.33
C TYR A 18 -3.67 25.46 3.77
N ALA A 19 -2.54 25.55 3.07
CA ALA A 19 -1.93 24.38 2.45
C ALA A 19 -1.25 23.48 3.49
N VAL A 20 -0.59 24.05 4.51
CA VAL A 20 0.09 23.25 5.53
C VAL A 20 -0.91 22.40 6.34
N PRO A 21 -2.00 22.93 6.92
CA PRO A 21 -2.96 22.11 7.65
C PRO A 21 -3.64 21.05 6.76
N LEU A 22 -3.95 21.41 5.51
CA LEU A 22 -4.55 20.47 4.57
C LEU A 22 -3.59 19.33 4.22
N LEU A 23 -2.32 19.66 3.92
CA LEU A 23 -1.29 18.68 3.62
C LEU A 23 -1.05 17.74 4.81
N SER A 24 -1.02 18.29 6.04
CA SER A 24 -0.92 17.51 7.27
C SER A 24 -2.11 16.57 7.46
N ALA A 25 -3.34 17.06 7.24
CA ALA A 25 -4.54 16.24 7.34
C ALA A 25 -4.55 15.10 6.31
N VAL A 26 -4.16 15.39 5.06
CA VAL A 26 -4.04 14.38 4.00
C VAL A 26 -2.95 13.36 4.34
N GLY A 27 -1.77 13.81 4.79
CA GLY A 27 -0.67 12.93 5.20
C GLY A 27 -1.07 12.01 6.35
N LEU A 28 -1.77 12.54 7.37
CA LEU A 28 -2.28 11.76 8.49
C LEU A 28 -3.32 10.73 8.05
N ALA A 29 -4.24 11.11 7.16
CA ALA A 29 -5.23 10.19 6.62
C ALA A 29 -4.59 9.05 5.81
N LEU A 30 -3.62 9.40 4.95
CA LEU A 30 -2.86 8.41 4.16
C LEU A 30 -2.08 7.45 5.08
N TYR A 31 -1.38 7.97 6.08
CA TYR A 31 -0.68 7.14 7.06
C TYR A 31 -1.64 6.21 7.80
N GLY A 32 -2.79 6.71 8.26
CA GLY A 32 -3.80 5.91 8.95
C GLY A 32 -4.35 4.78 8.08
N VAL A 33 -4.61 5.05 6.80
CA VAL A 33 -5.08 4.03 5.85
C VAL A 33 -4.00 2.99 5.54
N LEU A 34 -2.75 3.41 5.31
CA LEU A 34 -1.64 2.47 5.12
C LEU A 34 -1.50 1.57 6.33
N ARG A 35 -1.52 2.16 7.53
CA ARG A 35 -1.46 1.41 8.79
C ARG A 35 -2.61 0.41 8.92
N LEU A 36 -3.83 0.81 8.56
CA LEU A 36 -4.99 -0.08 8.53
C LEU A 36 -4.81 -1.23 7.52
N ALA A 37 -4.32 -0.93 6.31
CA ALA A 37 -4.05 -1.93 5.28
C ALA A 37 -3.06 -2.99 5.77
N TYR A 38 -1.98 -2.59 6.43
CA TYR A 38 -1.03 -3.50 7.06
C TYR A 38 -1.66 -4.40 8.12
N VAL A 39 -2.50 -3.83 9.00
CA VAL A 39 -3.21 -4.59 10.02
C VAL A 39 -4.17 -5.60 9.37
N LEU A 40 -4.90 -5.22 8.33
CA LEU A 40 -5.82 -6.10 7.62
C LEU A 40 -5.11 -7.24 6.88
N PHE A 41 -3.90 -6.99 6.35
CA PHE A 41 -3.09 -8.05 5.74
C PHE A 41 -2.58 -9.03 6.79
N TYR A 42 -1.90 -8.53 7.84
CA TYR A 42 -1.21 -9.39 8.81
C TYR A 42 -2.13 -10.04 9.84
N SER A 43 -3.28 -9.44 10.16
CA SER A 43 -4.27 -10.06 11.06
C SER A 43 -4.78 -11.40 10.53
N GLN A 44 -4.88 -11.56 9.21
CA GLN A 44 -5.28 -12.83 8.59
C GLN A 44 -4.24 -13.94 8.77
N LEU A 45 -2.98 -13.54 8.93
CA LEU A 45 -1.83 -14.42 9.16
C LEU A 45 -1.50 -14.54 10.66
N ARG A 46 -2.41 -14.08 11.55
CA ARG A 46 -2.25 -14.08 13.01
C ARG A 46 -0.95 -13.40 13.47
N ALA A 47 -0.52 -12.37 12.76
CA ALA A 47 0.66 -11.60 13.09
C ALA A 47 0.33 -10.10 13.12
N THR A 48 1.18 -9.32 13.79
CA THR A 48 1.08 -7.87 13.83
C THR A 48 2.17 -7.25 12.97
N PRO A 49 1.96 -6.07 12.36
CA PRO A 49 2.98 -5.40 11.56
C PRO A 49 4.30 -5.18 12.31
N GLN A 50 4.24 -4.96 13.63
CA GLN A 50 5.41 -4.73 14.49
C GLN A 50 6.28 -5.98 14.66
N GLU A 51 5.67 -7.16 14.79
CA GLU A 51 6.40 -8.43 14.92
C GLU A 51 7.23 -8.76 13.67
N ILE A 52 6.89 -8.14 12.54
CA ILE A 52 7.42 -8.48 11.22
C ILE A 52 8.51 -7.50 10.78
N GLY A 53 8.70 -6.41 11.52
CA GLY A 53 9.74 -5.40 11.27
C GLY A 53 9.20 -4.15 10.59
N TYR A 54 7.89 -4.06 10.35
CA TYR A 54 7.25 -2.84 9.82
C TYR A 54 6.99 -1.84 10.94
N GLY A 55 8.08 -1.18 11.34
CA GLY A 55 8.05 -0.03 12.22
C GLY A 55 7.45 1.20 11.55
N TYR A 56 7.13 2.21 12.36
CA TYR A 56 6.56 3.48 11.90
C TYR A 56 7.42 4.17 10.83
N ALA A 57 8.73 4.24 11.05
CA ALA A 57 9.67 4.93 10.18
C ALA A 57 9.80 4.25 8.81
N GLU A 58 9.85 2.92 8.78
CA GLU A 58 10.01 2.14 7.55
C GLU A 58 8.78 2.26 6.65
N ILE A 59 7.58 2.28 7.25
CA ILE A 59 6.33 2.50 6.53
C ILE A 59 6.35 3.89 5.87
N LEU A 60 6.79 4.92 6.58
CA LEU A 60 6.85 6.27 6.01
C LEU A 60 7.90 6.41 4.91
N SER A 61 9.11 5.91 5.10
CA SER A 61 10.22 6.10 4.14
C SER A 61 10.00 5.34 2.83
N SER A 62 9.51 4.09 2.91
CA SER A 62 9.40 3.21 1.74
C SER A 62 8.09 3.36 0.96
N GLN A 63 7.00 3.75 1.64
CA GLN A 63 5.64 3.69 1.06
C GLN A 63 5.11 5.04 0.57
N LEU A 64 5.62 6.15 1.10
CA LEU A 64 5.09 7.48 0.78
C LEU A 64 5.18 7.77 -0.71
N VAL A 65 6.31 7.45 -1.34
CA VAL A 65 6.53 7.68 -2.77
C VAL A 65 5.52 6.88 -3.59
N GLY A 66 5.36 5.58 -3.30
CA GLY A 66 4.43 4.72 -4.03
C GLY A 66 2.96 5.11 -3.85
N THR A 67 2.59 5.59 -2.66
CA THR A 67 1.23 6.04 -2.37
C THR A 67 0.92 7.37 -3.07
N ILE A 68 1.86 8.31 -3.06
CA ILE A 68 1.71 9.58 -3.78
C ILE A 68 1.60 9.33 -5.28
N GLU A 69 2.46 8.47 -5.83
CA GLU A 69 2.39 8.07 -7.24
C GLU A 69 1.04 7.45 -7.58
N LEU A 70 0.55 6.52 -6.76
CA LEU A 70 -0.77 5.93 -6.91
C LEU A 70 -1.89 6.99 -6.92
N VAL A 71 -1.88 7.95 -6.01
CA VAL A 71 -2.86 9.05 -6.00
C VAL A 71 -2.78 9.87 -7.29
N LEU A 72 -1.57 10.16 -7.80
CA LEU A 72 -1.38 10.90 -9.04
C LEU A 72 -1.89 10.14 -10.26
N VAL A 73 -1.58 8.84 -10.38
CA VAL A 73 -2.03 7.98 -11.48
C VAL A 73 -3.55 7.88 -11.49
N VAL A 74 -4.19 7.60 -10.35
CA VAL A 74 -5.65 7.52 -10.27
C VAL A 74 -6.30 8.87 -10.57
N THR A 75 -5.73 9.96 -10.07
CA THR A 75 -6.18 11.33 -10.39
C THR A 75 -6.11 11.61 -11.89
N LEU A 76 -5.02 11.22 -12.54
CA LEU A 76 -4.83 11.38 -13.98
C LEU A 76 -5.87 10.58 -14.78
N VAL A 77 -6.14 9.33 -14.38
CA VAL A 77 -7.20 8.51 -15.00
C VAL A 77 -8.56 9.21 -14.90
N PHE A 78 -8.94 9.68 -13.71
CA PHE A 78 -10.20 10.43 -13.53
C PHE A 78 -10.22 11.72 -14.35
N LEU A 79 -9.09 12.41 -14.50
CA LEU A 79 -8.97 13.61 -15.31
C LEU A 79 -9.21 13.30 -16.80
N VAL A 80 -8.54 12.28 -17.34
CA VAL A 80 -8.68 11.86 -18.74
C VAL A 80 -10.12 11.45 -19.04
N VAL A 81 -10.73 10.61 -18.19
CA VAL A 81 -12.13 10.19 -18.33
C VAL A 81 -13.07 11.40 -18.25
N GLY A 82 -12.83 12.31 -17.30
CA GLY A 82 -13.63 13.53 -17.15
C GLY A 82 -13.53 14.49 -18.33
N LEU A 83 -12.34 14.62 -18.94
CA LEU A 83 -12.11 15.43 -20.14
C LEU A 83 -12.72 14.77 -21.38
N ALA A 84 -12.54 13.46 -21.57
CA ALA A 84 -13.14 12.71 -22.67
C ALA A 84 -14.67 12.79 -22.63
N GLY A 85 -15.29 12.59 -21.46
CA GLY A 85 -16.73 12.73 -21.28
C GLY A 85 -17.24 14.14 -21.58
N ARG A 86 -16.43 15.18 -21.31
CA ARG A 86 -16.76 16.56 -21.71
C ARG A 86 -16.62 16.80 -23.20
N GLY A 87 -15.59 16.24 -23.83
CA GLY A 87 -15.38 16.31 -25.28
C GLY A 87 -16.57 15.69 -26.02
N LEU A 88 -16.97 14.48 -25.63
CA LEU A 88 -18.10 13.77 -26.22
C LEU A 88 -19.43 14.53 -26.07
N ARG A 89 -19.67 15.13 -24.89
CA ARG A 89 -20.85 15.97 -24.64
C ARG A 89 -20.85 17.25 -25.49
N ARG A 90 -19.68 17.83 -25.79
CA ARG A 90 -19.59 19.01 -26.67
C ARG A 90 -19.95 18.66 -28.12
N LEU A 91 -19.50 17.51 -28.60
CA LEU A 91 -19.86 17.02 -29.93
C LEU A 91 -21.38 16.81 -30.06
N GLY A 92 -22.04 16.23 -29.05
CA GLY A 92 -23.50 16.07 -29.05
C GLY A 92 -24.29 17.39 -28.88
N ALA A 93 -23.77 18.34 -28.09
CA ALA A 93 -24.46 19.61 -27.84
C ALA A 93 -24.48 20.55 -29.06
N SER A 94 -23.57 20.36 -30.03
CA SER A 94 -23.60 21.07 -31.33
C SER A 94 -24.93 20.92 -32.05
N VAL A 95 -25.65 19.81 -31.82
CA VAL A 95 -26.92 19.52 -32.49
C VAL A 95 -28.11 20.21 -31.82
N THR A 96 -28.01 20.57 -30.53
CA THR A 96 -29.17 21.04 -29.73
C THR A 96 -29.10 22.52 -29.32
N GLY A 97 -28.16 23.31 -29.85
CA GLY A 97 -28.13 24.77 -29.70
C GLY A 97 -27.97 25.32 -28.28
N ARG A 98 -27.74 24.48 -27.26
CA ARG A 98 -27.60 24.92 -25.86
C ARG A 98 -26.19 25.44 -25.60
N ARG A 99 -26.09 26.73 -25.24
CA ARG A 99 -24.83 27.38 -24.81
C ARG A 99 -24.18 26.57 -23.67
N ALA A 100 -23.08 25.89 -23.98
CA ALA A 100 -22.31 25.11 -23.02
C ALA A 100 -21.68 26.04 -21.97
N ARG A 101 -22.23 26.04 -20.76
CA ARG A 101 -21.69 26.76 -19.60
C ARG A 101 -20.25 26.28 -19.35
N ARG A 102 -19.26 27.12 -19.61
CA ARG A 102 -17.84 26.82 -19.37
C ARG A 102 -17.63 26.60 -17.87
N THR A 103 -17.62 25.34 -17.45
CA THR A 103 -17.15 25.00 -16.11
C THR A 103 -15.65 25.27 -16.04
N PRO A 104 -15.15 25.98 -15.01
CA PRO A 104 -13.73 26.27 -14.90
C PRO A 104 -12.95 24.96 -14.76
N VAL A 105 -11.92 24.76 -15.60
CA VAL A 105 -11.07 23.55 -15.61
C VAL A 105 -10.55 23.22 -14.21
N ARG A 106 -10.21 24.25 -13.42
CA ARG A 106 -9.80 24.14 -12.01
C ARG A 106 -10.77 23.31 -11.15
N ARG A 107 -12.08 23.46 -11.32
CA ARG A 107 -13.07 22.66 -10.55
C ARG A 107 -13.07 21.19 -10.96
N LEU A 108 -12.72 20.87 -12.21
CA LEU A 108 -12.58 19.48 -12.63
C LEU A 108 -11.34 18.85 -12.00
N VAL A 109 -10.18 19.51 -12.13
CA VAL A 109 -8.92 19.01 -11.58
C VAL A 109 -9.07 18.73 -10.09
N LEU A 110 -9.66 19.67 -9.34
CA LEU A 110 -9.90 19.48 -7.90
C LEU A 110 -10.82 18.29 -7.60
N ARG A 111 -11.92 18.12 -8.36
CA ARG A 111 -12.82 16.97 -8.18
C ARG A 111 -12.16 15.65 -8.51
N CYS A 112 -11.36 15.60 -9.57
CA CYS A 112 -10.61 14.41 -9.96
C CYS A 112 -9.53 14.08 -8.91
N ALA A 113 -8.84 15.08 -8.35
CA ALA A 113 -7.85 14.90 -7.30
C ALA A 113 -8.50 14.37 -6.00
N LEU A 114 -9.62 14.96 -5.58
CA LEU A 114 -10.36 14.48 -4.40
C LEU A 114 -10.94 13.08 -4.62
N ALA A 115 -11.49 12.79 -5.80
CA ALA A 115 -11.97 11.45 -6.15
C ALA A 115 -10.83 10.42 -6.21
N GLY A 116 -9.68 10.81 -6.75
CA GLY A 116 -8.48 9.97 -6.79
C GLY A 116 -7.98 9.64 -5.40
N LEU A 117 -7.84 10.65 -4.53
CA LEU A 117 -7.48 10.46 -3.13
C LEU A 117 -8.48 9.54 -2.42
N ALA A 118 -9.78 9.81 -2.54
CA ALA A 118 -10.82 8.99 -1.90
C ALA A 118 -10.78 7.53 -2.40
N ALA A 119 -10.59 7.31 -3.70
CA ALA A 119 -10.46 5.98 -4.27
C ALA A 119 -9.26 5.23 -3.69
N VAL A 120 -8.09 5.88 -3.57
CA VAL A 120 -6.89 5.27 -2.97
C VAL A 120 -7.13 4.92 -1.50
N LEU A 121 -7.74 5.83 -0.73
CA LEU A 121 -8.03 5.60 0.68
C LEU A 121 -8.95 4.38 0.91
N VAL A 122 -9.83 4.07 -0.04
CA VAL A 122 -10.74 2.91 0.03
C VAL A 122 -10.13 1.64 -0.56
N LEU A 123 -9.42 1.75 -1.70
CA LEU A 123 -8.89 0.60 -2.41
C LEU A 123 -7.71 -0.06 -1.69
N LEU A 124 -6.87 0.71 -0.99
CA LEU A 124 -5.69 0.15 -0.31
C LEU A 124 -6.05 -0.90 0.76
N PRO A 125 -6.97 -0.64 1.72
CA PRO A 125 -7.43 -1.65 2.67
C PRO A 125 -8.02 -2.90 2.00
N ILE A 126 -8.80 -2.71 0.92
CA ILE A 126 -9.43 -3.82 0.19
C ILE A 126 -8.36 -4.70 -0.47
N MET A 127 -7.41 -4.08 -1.17
CA MET A 127 -6.30 -4.80 -1.82
C MET A 127 -5.45 -5.54 -0.80
N ALA A 128 -5.16 -4.93 0.35
CA ALA A 128 -4.42 -5.57 1.42
C ALA A 128 -5.17 -6.76 2.03
N TRP A 129 -6.49 -6.63 2.21
CA TRP A 129 -7.33 -7.73 2.68
C TRP A 129 -7.34 -8.89 1.68
N LEU A 130 -7.52 -8.61 0.39
CA LEU A 130 -7.47 -9.63 -0.67
C LEU A 130 -6.10 -10.32 -0.74
N ALA A 131 -5.01 -9.56 -0.75
CA ALA A 131 -3.66 -10.13 -0.72
C ALA A 131 -3.40 -10.97 0.54
N GLY A 132 -3.94 -10.57 1.69
CA GLY A 132 -3.90 -11.35 2.93
C GLY A 132 -4.62 -12.70 2.78
N THR A 133 -5.75 -12.73 2.09
CA THR A 133 -6.49 -13.99 1.86
C THR A 133 -5.71 -14.93 0.93
N GLU A 134 -5.03 -14.38 -0.07
CA GLU A 134 -4.16 -15.16 -0.97
C GLU A 134 -2.94 -15.73 -0.23
N ALA A 135 -2.27 -14.91 0.60
CA ALA A 135 -1.18 -15.34 1.45
C ALA A 135 -1.63 -16.43 2.43
N ARG A 136 -2.82 -16.28 3.04
CA ARG A 136 -3.40 -17.28 3.94
C ARG A 136 -3.60 -18.65 3.26
N ASN A 137 -3.78 -18.66 1.95
CA ASN A 137 -3.91 -19.87 1.14
C ASN A 137 -2.57 -20.36 0.56
N GLY A 138 -1.44 -19.83 1.03
CA GLY A 138 -0.11 -20.27 0.62
C GLY A 138 0.45 -19.60 -0.63
N ARG A 139 -0.20 -18.56 -1.20
CA ARG A 139 0.38 -17.82 -2.33
C ARG A 139 1.49 -16.89 -1.89
N THR A 140 2.52 -16.78 -2.73
CA THR A 140 3.61 -15.84 -2.51
C THR A 140 3.11 -14.42 -2.76
N ILE A 141 3.21 -13.57 -1.74
CA ILE A 141 2.97 -12.15 -1.87
C ILE A 141 4.30 -11.43 -1.65
N ARG A 142 4.75 -10.66 -2.63
CA ARG A 142 5.94 -9.81 -2.55
C ARG A 142 5.59 -8.43 -3.04
N ASN A 143 5.42 -7.46 -2.15
CA ASN A 143 5.23 -6.05 -2.47
C ASN A 143 4.12 -5.79 -3.53
N LEU A 144 3.02 -5.16 -3.13
CA LEU A 144 1.99 -4.75 -4.09
C LEU A 144 2.49 -3.55 -4.88
N HIS A 145 2.75 -3.75 -6.17
CA HIS A 145 3.17 -2.71 -7.11
C HIS A 145 1.96 -2.19 -7.89
N LEU A 146 1.94 -0.88 -8.18
CA LEU A 146 0.81 -0.26 -8.88
C LEU A 146 0.70 -0.67 -10.35
N ALA A 147 1.84 -0.86 -11.01
CA ALA A 147 1.94 -1.19 -12.41
C ALA A 147 3.25 -1.96 -12.66
N ARG A 148 3.26 -2.89 -13.61
CA ARG A 148 4.46 -3.68 -13.97
C ARG A 148 5.67 -2.82 -14.36
N THR A 149 5.45 -1.57 -14.78
CA THR A 149 6.49 -0.66 -15.26
C THR A 149 7.21 0.11 -14.15
N VAL A 150 6.56 0.38 -13.01
CA VAL A 150 7.16 1.17 -11.94
C VAL A 150 7.41 0.28 -10.73
N ARG A 151 8.68 0.08 -10.39
CA ARG A 151 9.14 -0.79 -9.29
C ARG A 151 8.96 -0.16 -7.90
N ILE A 152 8.00 0.75 -7.73
CA ILE A 152 7.74 1.40 -6.46
C ILE A 152 6.60 0.65 -5.76
N PRO A 153 6.85 0.03 -4.60
CA PRO A 153 5.83 -0.70 -3.89
C PRO A 153 4.82 0.28 -3.28
N VAL A 154 3.54 0.06 -3.58
CA VAL A 154 2.44 0.79 -2.95
C VAL A 154 2.24 0.25 -1.53
N LEU A 155 2.23 -1.07 -1.38
CA LEU A 155 2.12 -1.75 -0.08
C LEU A 155 3.25 -2.77 0.04
N ALA A 156 4.18 -2.53 0.95
CA ALA A 156 5.33 -3.37 1.21
C ALA A 156 4.90 -4.44 2.21
N VAL A 157 4.00 -5.31 1.76
CA VAL A 157 3.62 -6.53 2.47
C VAL A 157 4.32 -7.71 1.82
N GLN A 158 4.64 -8.69 2.63
CA GLN A 158 5.27 -9.91 2.15
C GLN A 158 4.79 -11.14 2.92
N ALA A 159 4.68 -12.24 2.18
CA ALA A 159 4.51 -13.60 2.66
C ALA A 159 5.17 -14.50 1.62
N VAL A 160 6.38 -14.99 1.91
CA VAL A 160 7.20 -15.72 0.94
C VAL A 160 7.46 -17.14 1.43
N PRO A 161 7.27 -18.18 0.62
CA PRO A 161 7.58 -19.55 0.99
C PRO A 161 9.03 -19.68 1.48
N ALA A 162 9.21 -20.35 2.60
CA ALA A 162 10.52 -20.49 3.22
C ALA A 162 10.72 -21.91 3.74
N ALA A 163 11.96 -22.39 3.62
CA ALA A 163 12.42 -23.57 4.31
C ALA A 163 13.25 -23.14 5.54
N LEU A 164 13.12 -23.92 6.61
CA LEU A 164 13.87 -23.71 7.85
C LEU A 164 14.93 -24.78 8.02
N ALA A 165 16.05 -24.40 8.61
CA ALA A 165 17.04 -25.30 9.20
C ALA A 165 17.47 -24.75 10.55
N TRP A 166 17.73 -25.61 11.54
CA TRP A 166 18.27 -25.17 12.82
C TRP A 166 19.75 -24.81 12.67
N SER A 167 20.15 -23.66 13.21
CA SER A 167 21.57 -23.23 13.26
C SER A 167 22.35 -23.92 14.39
N VAL A 168 21.64 -24.41 15.41
CA VAL A 168 22.18 -25.06 16.61
C VAL A 168 21.53 -26.44 16.80
N MET A 169 22.08 -27.26 17.71
CA MET A 169 21.43 -28.51 18.12
C MET A 169 19.95 -28.27 18.43
N THR A 170 19.08 -29.06 17.79
CA THR A 170 17.63 -28.83 17.80
C THR A 170 17.09 -28.75 19.23
N PRO A 171 16.43 -27.65 19.63
CA PRO A 171 15.86 -27.54 20.95
C PRO A 171 14.77 -28.61 21.15
N GLN A 172 14.76 -29.24 22.32
CA GLN A 172 13.72 -30.21 22.67
C GLN A 172 12.34 -29.53 22.61
N GLY A 173 11.39 -30.14 21.91
CA GLY A 173 10.03 -29.60 21.71
C GLY A 173 9.82 -28.79 20.42
N LEU A 174 10.88 -28.42 19.69
CA LEU A 174 10.79 -27.67 18.43
C LEU A 174 11.08 -28.53 17.17
N GLN A 175 11.32 -29.83 17.32
CA GLN A 175 11.58 -30.75 16.20
C GLN A 175 10.49 -30.72 15.13
N ASN A 176 9.22 -30.59 15.53
CA ASN A 176 8.06 -30.56 14.64
C ASN A 176 8.03 -29.37 13.67
N LEU A 177 8.91 -28.37 13.80
CA LEU A 177 8.97 -27.24 12.86
C LEU A 177 9.67 -27.61 11.55
N MET A 178 10.65 -28.52 11.59
CA MET A 178 11.38 -28.96 10.39
C MET A 178 10.52 -29.83 9.47
N ASP A 179 9.55 -30.53 10.05
CA ASP A 179 8.63 -31.38 9.30
C ASP A 179 7.53 -30.58 8.58
N ARG A 180 7.37 -29.29 8.94
CA ARG A 180 6.40 -28.39 8.30
C ARG A 180 6.95 -27.89 6.97
N ARG A 181 6.37 -28.36 5.87
CA ARG A 181 6.74 -27.97 4.49
C ARG A 181 6.05 -26.71 4.01
N CYS A 182 5.15 -26.15 4.81
CA CYS A 182 4.10 -25.24 4.36
C CYS A 182 4.21 -23.88 5.06
N LEU A 183 5.44 -23.38 5.12
CA LEU A 183 5.78 -22.18 5.88
C LEU A 183 5.95 -20.97 4.94
N LEU A 184 5.28 -19.87 5.30
CA LEU A 184 5.52 -18.56 4.73
C LEU A 184 6.32 -17.72 5.71
N TYR A 185 7.49 -17.25 5.30
CA TYR A 185 8.21 -16.20 5.99
C TYR A 185 7.47 -14.88 5.84
N LEU A 186 7.16 -14.24 6.97
CA LEU A 186 6.49 -12.95 7.00
C LEU A 186 7.49 -11.81 7.19
N GLY A 187 8.49 -11.99 8.05
CA GLY A 187 9.50 -10.98 8.38
C GLY A 187 10.19 -11.24 9.71
N GLN A 188 10.90 -10.24 10.22
CA GLN A 188 11.69 -10.34 11.44
C GLN A 188 11.72 -8.99 12.16
N ALA A 189 11.55 -9.02 13.48
CA ALA A 189 11.73 -7.87 14.36
C ALA A 189 12.28 -8.32 15.72
N ALA A 190 13.09 -7.47 16.35
CA ALA A 190 13.58 -7.69 17.71
C ALA A 190 14.18 -9.10 17.96
N GLY A 191 14.93 -9.63 16.97
CA GLY A 191 15.55 -10.94 17.06
C GLY A 191 14.59 -12.14 16.98
N THR A 192 13.32 -11.91 16.62
CA THR A 192 12.32 -12.96 16.38
C THR A 192 11.93 -12.96 14.90
N THR A 193 12.00 -14.13 14.29
CA THR A 193 11.52 -14.36 12.93
C THR A 193 10.11 -14.95 12.98
N VAL A 194 9.21 -14.39 12.16
CA VAL A 194 7.80 -14.78 12.13
C VAL A 194 7.50 -15.56 10.87
N PHE A 195 6.93 -16.74 11.06
CA PHE A 195 6.43 -17.60 9.99
C PHE A 195 4.93 -17.78 10.12
N TYR A 196 4.28 -18.14 9.02
CA TYR A 196 2.90 -18.59 8.99
C TYR A 196 2.86 -20.01 8.44
N ASP A 197 2.29 -20.93 9.21
CA ASP A 197 2.01 -22.29 8.75
C ASP A 197 0.64 -22.32 8.08
N VAL A 198 0.63 -22.59 6.77
CA VAL A 198 -0.58 -22.64 5.95
C VAL A 198 -1.50 -23.79 6.37
N GLN A 199 -0.93 -24.91 6.81
CA GLN A 199 -1.68 -26.11 7.18
C GLN A 199 -2.39 -25.93 8.53
N SER A 200 -1.65 -25.51 9.57
CA SER A 200 -2.24 -25.29 10.90
C SER A 200 -2.96 -23.95 11.02
N ARG A 201 -2.74 -23.03 10.07
CA ARG A 201 -3.23 -21.64 10.07
C ARG A 201 -2.77 -20.84 11.29
N GLU A 202 -1.55 -21.10 11.75
CA GLU A 202 -0.95 -20.46 12.92
C GLU A 202 0.31 -19.68 12.55
N SER A 203 0.57 -18.61 13.30
CA SER A 203 1.84 -17.90 13.23
C SER A 203 2.83 -18.48 14.23
N LEU A 204 4.05 -18.72 13.75
CA LEU A 204 5.15 -19.28 14.52
C LEU A 204 6.19 -18.18 14.73
N ARG A 205 6.62 -18.02 15.97
CA ARG A 205 7.61 -17.01 16.38
C ARG A 205 8.85 -17.76 16.83
N VAL A 206 9.93 -17.65 16.08
CA VAL A 206 11.17 -18.40 16.34
C VAL A 206 12.31 -17.41 16.54
N PRO A 207 13.16 -17.55 17.58
CA PRO A 207 14.34 -16.72 17.74
C PRO A 207 15.24 -16.80 16.50
N SER A 208 15.56 -15.66 15.88
CA SER A 208 16.31 -15.59 14.63
C SER A 208 17.70 -16.21 14.74
N ALA A 209 18.29 -16.22 15.94
CA ALA A 209 19.60 -16.85 16.18
C ALA A 209 19.57 -18.38 16.06
N GLN A 210 18.40 -19.01 16.16
CA GLN A 210 18.25 -20.47 16.15
C GLN A 210 17.95 -21.04 14.76
N VAL A 211 17.56 -20.20 13.80
CA VAL A 211 17.10 -20.65 12.49
C VAL A 211 17.89 -20.04 11.35
N ILE A 212 18.18 -20.86 10.36
CA ILE A 212 18.63 -20.48 9.04
C ILE A 212 17.39 -20.52 8.15
N VAL A 213 17.06 -19.38 7.52
CA VAL A 213 15.90 -19.24 6.65
C VAL A 213 16.35 -19.25 5.20
N SER A 214 15.83 -20.19 4.42
CA SER A 214 16.02 -20.23 2.98
C SER A 214 14.73 -19.81 2.28
N LEU A 215 14.72 -18.61 1.69
CA LEU A 215 13.58 -18.13 0.91
C LEU A 215 13.50 -18.88 -0.42
N LEU A 216 12.35 -19.50 -0.69
CA LEU A 216 12.12 -20.22 -1.92
C LEU A 216 11.64 -19.23 -2.99
N ASN A 217 12.18 -19.35 -4.20
CA ASN A 217 11.76 -18.53 -5.34
C ASN A 217 10.61 -19.19 -6.11
N THR A 218 9.51 -19.45 -5.42
CA THR A 218 8.30 -20.06 -6.00
C THR A 218 7.11 -19.10 -5.90
N ASP A 219 6.14 -19.24 -6.80
CA ASP A 219 4.90 -18.42 -6.82
C ASP A 219 3.94 -18.74 -5.65
N GLY A 220 4.19 -19.84 -4.94
CA GLY A 220 3.48 -20.23 -3.73
C GLY A 220 4.11 -21.44 -3.07
N VAL A 221 3.47 -21.87 -1.98
CA VAL A 221 3.72 -23.16 -1.33
C VAL A 221 3.14 -24.28 -2.22
N PRO A 222 3.79 -25.45 -2.34
CA PRO A 222 3.29 -26.57 -3.15
C PRO A 222 1.85 -26.99 -2.79
N HIS A 223 1.03 -27.32 -3.78
CA HIS A 223 -0.31 -27.88 -3.53
C HIS A 223 -0.20 -29.22 -2.76
N GLY A 224 -0.96 -29.39 -1.68
CA GLY A 224 -0.89 -30.59 -0.82
C GLY A 224 0.03 -30.44 0.39
N CYS A 225 0.61 -29.25 0.54
CA CYS A 225 0.58 -28.56 1.82
C CYS A 225 -0.87 -28.20 2.21
#